data_AF-A0A920KUN7-F1
#
_entry.id   AF-A0A920KUN7-F1
#
_cell.length_a   1.000
_cell.length_b   1.000
_cell.length_c   1.000
_cell.angle_alpha   90.00
_cell.angle_beta   90.00
_cell.angle_gamma   90.00
#
_symmetry.space_group_name_H-M   'P 1'
#
loop_
_entity.id
_entity.type
_entity.pdbx_description
1 polymer ?
#
loop_
_entity_poly.entity_id
_entity_poly.type
_entity_poly.pdbx_seq_one_letter_code
_entity_poly.pdbx_strand_id
1 'polypeptide(L)' 'MTINYGIIGCGMMGREHLRNINLLQGTMVAAIYEPDANMAQAAAALAPDAFL' A
#
# COMPACT_ATOMS: atom_id res chain seq x y z
N MET A 1 9.94 -4.14 16.40
CA MET A 1 10.30 -4.76 15.11
C MET A 1 9.16 -4.48 14.15
N THR A 2 9.44 -3.97 12.96
CA THR A 2 8.40 -3.60 11.99
C THR A 2 8.46 -4.53 10.79
N ILE A 3 7.30 -5.05 10.36
CA ILE A 3 7.16 -5.84 9.14
C ILE A 3 6.86 -4.90 7.97
N ASN A 4 7.70 -4.96 6.94
CA ASN A 4 7.58 -4.12 5.75
C ASN A 4 6.87 -4.89 4.63
N TYR A 5 5.71 -4.42 4.23
CA TYR A 5 4.92 -5.00 3.15
C TYR A 5 5.27 -4.33 1.82
N GLY A 6 5.46 -5.15 0.78
CA GLY A 6 5.43 -4.73 -0.61
C GLY A 6 4.12 -5.16 -1.25
N ILE A 7 3.44 -4.25 -1.94
CA ILE A 7 2.15 -4.53 -2.60
C ILE A 7 2.31 -4.41 -4.11
N ILE A 8 1.94 -5.46 -4.84
CA ILE A 8 1.92 -5.48 -6.30
C ILE A 8 0.46 -5.56 -6.74
N GLY A 9 -0.03 -4.53 -7.43
CA GLY A 9 -1.42 -4.39 -7.81
C GLY A 9 -2.28 -3.75 -6.71
N CYS A 10 -2.71 -2.52 -6.94
CA CYS A 10 -3.51 -1.69 -6.04
C CYS A 10 -4.89 -1.33 -6.61
N GLY A 11 -5.55 -2.32 -7.23
CA GLY A 11 -6.97 -2.24 -7.56
C GLY A 11 -7.88 -2.13 -6.33
N MET A 12 -9.17 -2.45 -6.47
CA MET A 12 -10.12 -2.33 -5.35
C MET A 12 -9.70 -3.12 -4.10
N MET A 13 -9.26 -4.37 -4.27
CA MET A 13 -8.83 -5.21 -3.14
C MET A 13 -7.44 -4.82 -2.61
N GLY A 14 -6.52 -4.43 -3.48
CA GLY A 14 -5.19 -3.96 -3.05
C GLY A 14 -5.29 -2.75 -2.12
N ARG A 15 -6.19 -1.80 -2.42
CA ARG A 15 -6.49 -0.67 -1.52
C ARG A 15 -7.06 -1.09 -0.18
N GLU A 16 -7.86 -2.16 -0.13
CA GLU A 16 -8.35 -2.71 1.13
C GLU A 16 -7.23 -3.38 1.94
N HIS A 17 -6.30 -4.07 1.28
CA HIS A 17 -5.10 -4.58 1.95
C HIS A 17 -4.24 -3.45 2.54
N LEU A 18 -4.05 -2.33 1.83
CA LEU A 18 -3.34 -1.16 2.36
C LEU A 18 -4.00 -0.66 3.66
N ARG A 19 -5.33 -0.52 3.69
CA ARG A 19 -6.06 -0.13 4.90
C ARG A 19 -5.89 -1.14 6.03
N ASN A 20 -6.03 -2.42 5.74
CA ASN A 20 -5.93 -3.47 6.74
C ASN A 20 -4.52 -3.54 7.35
N ILE A 21 -3.47 -3.38 6.55
CA ILE A 21 -2.08 -3.35 7.04
C ILE A 21 -1.84 -2.14 7.95
N ASN A 22 -2.42 -0.97 7.64
CA ASN A 22 -2.30 0.21 8.50
C ASN A 22 -3.00 0.07 9.86
N LEU A 23 -3.92 -0.89 10.01
CA LEU A 23 -4.59 -1.19 11.29
C LEU A 23 -3.76 -2.10 12.20
N LEU A 24 -2.78 -2.82 11.66
CA LEU A 24 -1.95 -3.74 12.42
C LEU A 24 -0.80 -2.97 13.09
N GLN A 25 -0.46 -3.36 14.33
CA GLN A 25 0.69 -2.79 15.03
C GLN A 25 1.99 -3.40 14.51
N GLY A 26 3.03 -2.58 14.38
CA GLY A 26 4.35 -3.04 13.96
C GLY A 26 4.41 -3.46 12.49
N THR A 27 3.54 -2.90 11.65
CA THR A 27 3.53 -3.12 10.21
C THR A 27 3.56 -1.79 9.47
N MET A 28 4.12 -1.79 8.27
CA MET A 28 3.99 -0.67 7.33
C MET A 28 4.02 -1.16 5.89
N VAL A 29 3.43 -0.39 4.99
CA VAL A 29 3.59 -0.58 3.54
C VAL A 29 4.81 0.21 3.11
N ALA A 30 5.87 -0.48 2.72
CA ALA A 30 7.14 0.15 2.35
C ALA A 30 7.28 0.37 0.83
N ALA A 31 6.60 -0.43 0.02
CA ALA A 31 6.62 -0.30 -1.43
C ALA A 31 5.29 -0.72 -2.06
N ILE A 32 4.92 -0.05 -3.14
CA ILE A 32 3.77 -0.32 -3.99
C ILE A 32 4.26 -0.38 -5.43
N TYR A 33 3.71 -1.29 -6.23
CA TYR A 33 3.81 -1.25 -7.68
C TYR A 33 2.41 -1.36 -8.27
N GLU A 34 1.99 -0.34 -9.03
CA GLU A 34 0.71 -0.31 -9.73
C GLU A 34 0.89 0.38 -11.10
N PRO A 35 0.72 -0.35 -12.22
CA PRO A 35 0.96 0.22 -13.55
C PRO A 35 -0.11 1.24 -14.00
N ASP A 36 -1.33 1.20 -13.46
CA ASP A 36 -2.33 2.22 -13.74
C ASP A 36 -2.12 3.46 -12.86
N ALA A 37 -1.86 4.61 -13.50
CA ALA A 37 -1.51 5.85 -12.79
C ALA A 37 -2.61 6.32 -11.82
N ASN A 38 -3.89 6.14 -12.16
CA ASN A 38 -4.99 6.57 -11.29
C ASN A 38 -5.07 5.66 -10.05
N MET A 39 -4.90 4.35 -10.23
CA MET A 39 -4.85 3.40 -9.13
C MET A 39 -3.61 3.58 -8.26
N ALA A 40 -2.46 3.87 -8.87
CA ALA A 40 -1.21 4.17 -8.16
C ALA A 40 -1.36 5.43 -7.29
N GLN A 41 -1.99 6.50 -7.82
CA GLN A 41 -2.29 7.70 -7.04
C GLN A 41 -3.24 7.42 -5.87
N ALA A 42 -4.28 6.61 -6.10
CA ALA A 42 -5.20 6.20 -5.04
C ALA A 42 -4.52 5.34 -3.96
N ALA A 43 -3.54 4.52 -4.35
CA ALA A 43 -2.73 3.71 -3.45
C ALA A 43 -1.77 4.57 -2.61
N ALA A 44 -1.09 5.53 -3.24
CA ALA A 44 -0.21 6.48 -2.57
C ALA A 44 -0.94 7.32 -1.51
N ALA A 45 -2.22 7.65 -1.74
CA ALA A 45 -3.04 8.33 -0.73
C ALA A 45 -3.31 7.48 0.53
N LEU A 46 -3.25 6.15 0.41
CA LEU A 46 -3.46 5.21 1.53
C LEU A 46 -2.14 4.78 2.21
N ALA A 47 -1.03 4.88 1.51
CA ALA A 47 0.31 4.59 2.02
C ALA A 47 1.31 5.67 1.54
N PRO A 48 1.26 6.87 2.13
CA PRO A 48 2.04 8.03 1.64
C PRO A 48 3.55 7.87 1.82
N ASP A 49 3.98 6.99 2.73
CA ASP A 49 5.38 6.71 3.01
C ASP A 49 5.96 5.57 2.15
N ALA A 50 5.14 4.93 1.31
CA ALA A 50 5.58 3.84 0.44
C ALA A 50 6.33 4.38 -0.77
N PHE A 51 7.37 3.65 -1.19
CA PHE A 51 7.95 3.82 -2.51
C PHE A 51 6.95 3.34 -3.58
N LEU A 52 6.70 4.14 -4.63
CA LEU A 52 5.74 3.85 -5.70
C LEU A 52 6.47 3.53 -7.02
#